data_AF-A0A8T4HGQ4-F1
#
_entry.id   AF-A0A8T4HGQ4-F1
#
_cell.length_a   1.000
_cell.length_b   1.000
_cell.length_c   1.000
_cell.angle_alpha   90.00
_cell.angle_beta   90.00
_cell.angle_gamma   90.00
#
_symmetry.space_group_name_H-M   'P 1'
#
loop_
_entity.id
_entity.type
_entity.pdbx_description
1 polymer ?
#
loop_
_entity_poly.entity_id
_entity_poly.type
_entity_poly.pdbx_seq_one_letter_code
_entity_poly.pdbx_strand_id
1 'polypeptide(L)'
;MSDKQSDVEAKGPGTAQVLRSAREAIEELTGLEAETVSSVVRGDDGSWTLHVEVVELRRIPDSVSMLGSYEMTLDADGELTGYRRLRRYERGRADPR
;
A
#
# COMPACT_ATOMS: atom_id res chain seq x y z
N MET A 1 26.92 15.88 -37.43
CA MET A 1 26.02 14.71 -37.45
C MET A 1 25.51 14.59 -36.03
N SER A 2 24.22 14.88 -35.84
CA SER A 2 23.61 15.17 -34.54
C SER A 2 23.65 13.99 -33.57
N ASP A 3 23.97 14.31 -32.32
CA ASP A 3 23.74 13.50 -31.13
C ASP A 3 22.34 12.90 -31.13
N LYS A 4 22.27 11.57 -31.18
CA LYS A 4 21.04 10.82 -30.93
C LYS A 4 20.96 10.55 -29.44
N GLN A 5 20.56 11.57 -28.70
CA GLN A 5 20.15 11.43 -27.31
C GLN A 5 18.83 10.66 -27.33
N SER A 6 18.92 9.33 -27.20
CA SER A 6 17.76 8.47 -26.99
C SER A 6 17.21 8.81 -25.62
N ASP A 7 16.07 9.50 -25.63
CA ASP A 7 15.21 9.75 -24.48
C ASP A 7 14.97 8.42 -23.76
N VAL A 8 15.59 8.22 -22.60
CA VAL A 8 15.33 7.05 -21.76
C VAL A 8 14.03 7.38 -21.04
N GLU A 9 12.89 6.90 -21.55
CA GLU A 9 11.65 6.89 -20.77
C GLU A 9 11.99 6.30 -19.40
N ALA A 10 11.94 7.14 -18.37
CA ALA A 10 12.22 6.72 -17.00
C ALA A 10 11.19 5.64 -16.65
N LYS A 11 11.64 4.38 -16.61
CA LYS A 11 10.79 3.28 -16.20
C LYS A 11 10.43 3.51 -14.73
N GLY A 12 9.17 3.84 -14.46
CA GLY A 12 8.64 4.01 -13.10
C GLY A 12 8.95 2.82 -12.18
N PRO A 13 8.74 2.96 -10.86
CA PRO A 13 9.16 1.96 -9.89
C PRO A 13 8.55 0.59 -10.19
N GLY A 14 9.33 -0.46 -9.93
CA GLY A 14 8.82 -1.82 -10.01
C GLY A 14 7.81 -2.09 -8.88
N THR A 15 6.86 -2.99 -9.11
CA THR A 15 5.82 -3.34 -8.11
C THR A 15 6.39 -3.68 -6.74
N ALA A 16 7.51 -4.41 -6.67
CA ALA A 16 8.14 -4.75 -5.40
C ALA A 16 8.65 -3.53 -4.62
N GLN A 17 9.09 -2.47 -5.31
CA GLN A 17 9.49 -1.22 -4.67
C GLN A 17 8.26 -0.46 -4.16
N VAL A 18 7.19 -0.41 -4.95
CA VAL A 18 5.91 0.20 -4.55
C VAL A 18 5.35 -0.46 -3.30
N LEU A 19 5.36 -1.81 -3.24
CA LEU A 19 4.86 -2.56 -2.07
C LEU A 19 5.65 -2.28 -0.80
N ARG A 20 6.99 -2.13 -0.88
CA ARG A 20 7.82 -1.77 0.27
C ARG A 20 7.56 -0.35 0.72
N SER A 21 7.57 0.59 -0.22
CA SER A 21 7.36 2.02 0.07
C SER A 21 5.98 2.28 0.67
N ALA A 22 4.94 1.59 0.19
CA ALA A 22 3.60 1.69 0.76
C ALA A 22 3.52 1.20 2.21
N ARG A 23 4.22 0.11 2.55
CA ARG A 23 4.32 -0.37 3.93
C ARG A 23 5.03 0.66 4.82
N GLU A 24 6.22 1.10 4.40
CA GLU A 24 7.00 2.08 5.16
C GLU A 24 6.21 3.37 5.39
N ALA A 25 5.54 3.88 4.35
CA ALA A 25 4.74 5.11 4.42
C ALA A 25 3.55 4.97 5.37
N ILE A 26 2.80 3.86 5.35
CA ILE A 26 1.64 3.74 6.26
C ILE A 26 2.09 3.54 7.72
N GLU A 27 3.21 2.84 7.95
CA GLU A 27 3.80 2.70 9.28
C GLU A 27 4.24 4.06 9.82
N GLU A 28 4.88 4.89 8.99
CA GLU A 28 5.28 6.25 9.35
C GLU A 28 4.07 7.15 9.66
N LEU A 29 3.03 7.10 8.81
CA LEU A 29 1.82 7.92 8.98
C LEU A 29 0.98 7.55 10.19
N THR A 30 0.91 6.26 10.53
CA THR A 30 0.03 5.77 11.59
C THR A 30 0.75 5.47 12.90
N GLY A 31 2.07 5.26 12.87
CA GLY A 31 2.85 4.75 13.99
C GLY A 31 2.53 3.29 14.35
N LEU A 32 1.88 2.56 13.46
CA LEU A 32 1.40 1.18 13.66
C LEU A 32 2.12 0.23 12.69
N GLU A 33 2.08 -1.07 13.00
CA GLU A 33 2.70 -2.10 12.15
C GLU A 33 1.85 -2.40 10.91
N ALA A 34 2.47 -2.36 9.72
CA ALA A 34 1.88 -2.86 8.50
C ALA A 34 2.05 -4.38 8.44
N GLU A 35 0.95 -5.10 8.50
CA GLU A 35 0.95 -6.56 8.50
C GLU A 35 1.13 -7.11 7.09
N THR A 36 0.22 -6.78 6.19
CA THR A 36 0.24 -7.28 4.82
C THR A 36 -0.22 -6.26 3.79
N VAL A 37 0.21 -6.42 2.54
CA VAL A 37 -0.43 -5.75 1.41
C VAL A 37 -1.40 -6.75 0.80
N SER A 38 -2.69 -6.50 0.93
CA SER A 38 -3.76 -7.40 0.50
C SER A 38 -4.17 -7.19 -0.97
N SER A 39 -3.83 -6.04 -1.55
CA SER A 39 -4.11 -5.72 -2.96
C SER A 39 -3.09 -4.73 -3.53
N VAL A 40 -2.77 -4.88 -4.82
CA VAL A 40 -2.03 -3.88 -5.61
C VAL A 40 -2.57 -3.87 -7.04
N VAL A 41 -2.95 -2.70 -7.52
CA VAL A 41 -3.45 -2.47 -8.87
C VAL A 41 -2.71 -1.27 -9.45
N ARG A 42 -2.21 -1.42 -10.69
CA ARG A 42 -1.68 -0.31 -11.48
C ARG A 42 -2.76 0.17 -12.44
N GLY A 43 -3.11 1.46 -12.37
CA GLY A 43 -4.02 2.11 -13.30
C GLY A 43 -3.40 2.35 -14.67
N ASP A 44 -4.26 2.64 -15.65
CA ASP A 44 -3.84 2.94 -17.02
C ASP A 44 -3.04 4.24 -17.13
N ASP A 45 -3.26 5.18 -16.19
CA ASP A 45 -2.51 6.42 -16.03
C ASP A 45 -1.16 6.23 -15.30
N GLY A 46 -0.82 5.00 -14.94
CA GLY A 46 0.40 4.64 -14.24
C GLY A 46 0.32 4.74 -12.72
N SER A 47 -0.76 5.31 -12.17
CA SER A 47 -0.99 5.40 -10.72
C SER A 47 -1.16 4.01 -10.09
N TRP A 48 -1.02 3.93 -8.77
CA TRP A 48 -1.21 2.70 -8.02
C TRP A 48 -2.27 2.86 -6.96
N THR A 49 -3.10 1.84 -6.81
CA THR A 49 -4.00 1.69 -5.67
C THR A 49 -3.64 0.43 -4.92
N LEU A 50 -3.40 0.54 -3.62
CA LEU A 50 -3.00 -0.56 -2.75
C LEU A 50 -3.91 -0.67 -1.54
N HIS A 51 -4.13 -1.90 -1.07
CA HIS A 51 -4.73 -2.13 0.24
C HIS A 51 -3.67 -2.67 1.19
N VAL A 52 -3.46 -2.00 2.31
CA VAL A 52 -2.51 -2.41 3.36
C VAL A 52 -3.29 -2.69 4.65
N GLU A 53 -3.06 -3.86 5.21
CA GLU A 53 -3.61 -4.25 6.50
C GLU A 53 -2.65 -3.81 7.61
N VAL A 54 -3.17 -3.10 8.60
CA VAL A 54 -2.41 -2.50 9.70
C VAL A 54 -2.94 -3.02 11.04
N VAL A 55 -2.04 -3.37 11.96
CA VAL A 55 -2.43 -3.83 13.30
C VAL A 55 -2.69 -2.62 14.21
N GLU A 56 -3.96 -2.23 14.32
CA GLU A 56 -4.35 -1.07 15.13
C GLU A 56 -4.40 -1.36 16.63
N LEU A 57 -4.64 -2.62 17.02
CA LEU A 57 -4.62 -3.03 18.42
C LEU A 57 -4.28 -4.51 18.55
N ARG A 58 -3.09 -4.82 19.08
CA ARG A 58 -2.71 -6.20 19.42
C ARG A 58 -3.46 -6.68 20.67
N ARG A 59 -3.96 -7.92 20.66
CA ARG A 59 -4.64 -8.59 21.77
C ARG A 59 -4.21 -10.05 21.90
N ILE A 60 -4.60 -10.70 23.01
CA ILE A 60 -4.35 -12.13 23.27
C ILE A 60 -5.69 -12.84 23.53
N PRO A 61 -6.03 -13.91 22.77
CA PRO A 61 -5.26 -14.47 21.65
C PRO A 61 -5.22 -13.51 20.46
N ASP A 62 -4.23 -13.67 19.57
CA ASP A 62 -4.03 -12.75 18.44
C ASP A 62 -5.22 -12.74 17.45
N SER A 63 -6.05 -13.79 17.45
CA SER A 63 -7.29 -13.84 16.67
C SER A 63 -8.29 -12.73 17.03
N VAL A 64 -8.19 -12.11 18.19
CA VAL A 64 -9.03 -10.96 18.58
C VAL A 64 -8.30 -9.62 18.45
N SER A 65 -7.08 -9.58 17.89
CA SER A 65 -6.41 -8.33 17.50
C SER A 65 -7.24 -7.57 16.48
N MET A 66 -7.20 -6.25 16.53
CA MET A 66 -7.91 -5.38 15.59
C MET A 66 -7.00 -5.01 14.41
N LEU A 67 -7.48 -5.29 13.20
CA LEU A 67 -6.87 -4.85 11.95
C LEU A 67 -7.66 -3.68 11.35
N GLY A 68 -6.93 -2.79 10.69
CA GLY A 68 -7.49 -1.76 9.80
C GLY A 68 -7.01 -2.03 8.38
N SER A 69 -7.94 -2.00 7.42
CA SER A 69 -7.61 -2.06 5.98
C SER A 69 -7.55 -0.64 5.45
N TYR A 70 -6.40 -0.24 4.92
CA TYR A 70 -6.13 1.09 4.41
C TYR A 70 -5.97 1.04 2.90
N GLU A 71 -6.73 1.87 2.19
CA GLU A 71 -6.48 2.14 0.78
C GLU A 71 -5.44 3.25 0.68
N MET A 72 -4.45 3.06 -0.18
CA MET A 72 -3.41 4.03 -0.50
C MET A 72 -3.41 4.25 -2.00
N THR A 73 -3.28 5.52 -2.41
CA THR A 73 -3.16 5.93 -3.80
C THR A 73 -1.78 6.54 -4.01
N LEU A 74 -1.04 6.03 -4.98
CA LEU A 74 0.30 6.49 -5.32
C LEU A 74 0.29 6.95 -6.78
N ASP A 75 1.11 7.94 -7.11
CA ASP A 75 1.27 8.39 -8.49
C ASP A 75 2.16 7.42 -9.32
N ALA A 76 2.43 7.79 -10.58
CA ALA A 76 3.23 6.97 -11.48
C ALA A 76 4.68 6.74 -11.02
N ASP A 77 5.20 7.62 -10.15
CA ASP A 77 6.54 7.55 -9.58
C ASP A 77 6.56 6.76 -8.26
N GLY A 78 5.39 6.34 -7.76
CA GLY A 78 5.24 5.57 -6.53
C GLY A 78 5.17 6.43 -5.28
N GLU A 79 4.96 7.73 -5.42
CA GLU A 79 4.81 8.66 -4.30
C GLU A 79 3.38 8.65 -3.79
N LEU A 80 3.21 8.66 -2.46
CA LEU A 80 1.90 8.62 -1.82
C LEU A 80 1.13 9.93 -2.04
N THR A 81 -0.01 9.85 -2.72
CA THR A 81 -0.89 11.01 -2.99
C THR A 81 -2.14 11.04 -2.12
N GLY A 82 -2.53 9.90 -1.54
CA GLY A 82 -3.65 9.83 -0.62
C GLY A 82 -3.74 8.50 0.11
N TYR A 83 -4.40 8.52 1.27
CA TYR A 83 -4.73 7.30 2.00
C TYR A 83 -6.03 7.45 2.79
N ARG A 84 -6.73 6.34 3.02
CA ARG A 84 -7.90 6.30 3.90
C ARG A 84 -8.09 4.91 4.51
N ARG A 85 -8.62 4.85 5.74
CA ARG A 85 -9.06 3.58 6.33
C ARG A 85 -10.42 3.19 5.75
N LEU A 86 -10.48 2.03 5.09
CA LEU A 86 -11.71 1.48 4.53
C LEU A 86 -12.59 0.81 5.59
N ARG A 87 -11.96 0.02 6.47
CA ARG A 87 -12.67 -0.76 7.49
C ARG A 87 -11.75 -1.11 8.66
N ARG A 88 -12.38 -1.49 9.77
CA ARG A 88 -11.73 -2.02 10.97
C ARG A 88 -12.43 -3.30 11.40
N TYR A 89 -11.69 -4.36 11.70
CA TYR A 89 -12.24 -5.69 11.99
C TYR A 89 -11.31 -6.51 12.88
N GLU A 90 -11.81 -7.60 13.47
CA GLU A 90 -11.00 -8.56 14.24
C GLU A 90 -10.25 -9.51 13.30
N ARG A 91 -8.98 -9.80 13.59
CA ARG A 91 -8.11 -10.67 12.79
C ARG A 91 -8.76 -12.01 12.43
N GLY A 92 -9.39 -12.67 13.41
CA GLY A 92 -10.00 -13.98 13.26
C GLY A 92 -11.37 -13.96 12.60
N ARG A 93 -11.92 -12.79 12.26
CA ARG A 93 -13.24 -12.68 11.66
C ARG A 93 -13.16 -12.96 10.15
N ALA A 94 -13.81 -14.04 9.73
CA ALA A 94 -14.06 -14.30 8.32
C ALA A 94 -14.98 -13.22 7.71
N ASP A 95 -14.81 -12.95 6.42
CA ASP A 95 -15.68 -12.03 5.69
C ASP A 95 -17.14 -12.53 5.79
N PRO A 96 -18.11 -11.66 6.16
CA PRO A 96 -19.51 -12.06 6.13
C PRO A 96 -19.88 -12.35 4.67
N ARG A 97 -20.33 -13.59 4.42
CA ARG A 97 -20.86 -14.01 3.12
C ARG A 97 -22.06 -13.19 2.71
#